data_AF-A0AAP0RLD3-F1
#
_entry.id   AF-A0AAP0RLD3-F1
#
_cell.length_a   1.000
_cell.length_b   1.000
_cell.length_c   1.000
_cell.angle_alpha   90.00
_cell.angle_beta   90.00
_cell.angle_gamma   90.00
#
_symmetry.space_group_name_H-M   'P 1'
#
loop_
_entity.id
_entity.type
_entity.pdbx_description
1 polymer ?
#
loop_
_entity_poly.entity_id
_entity_poly.type
_entity_poly.pdbx_seq_one_letter_code
_entity_poly.pdbx_strand_id
1 'polypeptide(L)'
;MVQEANWELYKKQKAAEAILFGKEKEAQAQKAIAEAAFFTRQQVADGELYAKKKEAEGILALAQAQGNYLRTLLDSLGGNYAALRDYMMINGGMFQEIAKINAEAVRGLQPKISIWTNGSGGGEAMDGAGSGGHGAMKEVAGVYRMLPPLFKTVHEQTGMLPPAWMGSITD
;
A
#
# COMPACT_ATOMS: atom_id res chain seq x y z
N MET A 1 -11.05 97.73 -3.54
CA MET A 1 -11.32 96.71 -4.59
C MET A 1 -10.08 95.93 -5.03
N VAL A 2 -8.97 96.54 -5.47
CA VAL A 2 -7.78 95.77 -5.94
C VAL A 2 -7.06 95.00 -4.81
N GLN A 3 -6.96 95.58 -3.61
CA GLN A 3 -6.28 94.93 -2.47
C GLN A 3 -7.05 93.71 -1.90
N GLU A 4 -8.39 93.76 -1.88
CA GLU A 4 -9.22 92.65 -1.41
C GLU A 4 -9.19 91.46 -2.37
N ALA A 5 -9.26 91.71 -3.68
CA ALA A 5 -9.18 90.66 -4.69
C ALA A 5 -7.83 89.91 -4.64
N ASN A 6 -6.73 90.62 -4.38
CA ASN A 6 -5.41 90.01 -4.20
C ASN A 6 -5.32 89.16 -2.92
N TRP A 7 -5.97 89.60 -1.85
CA TRP A 7 -5.99 88.86 -0.58
C TRP A 7 -6.77 87.55 -0.68
N GLU A 8 -7.90 87.54 -1.39
CA GLU A 8 -8.66 86.32 -1.61
C GLU A 8 -7.93 85.30 -2.48
N LEU A 9 -7.24 85.77 -3.54
CA LEU A 9 -6.40 84.93 -4.37
C LEU A 9 -5.29 84.27 -3.54
N TYR A 10 -4.61 85.05 -2.71
CA TYR A 10 -3.56 84.54 -1.83
C TYR A 10 -4.08 83.47 -0.85
N LYS A 11 -5.25 83.69 -0.23
CA LYS A 11 -5.89 82.69 0.64
C LYS A 11 -6.23 81.40 -0.10
N LYS A 12 -6.80 81.49 -1.31
CA LYS A 12 -7.12 80.32 -2.14
C LYS A 12 -5.88 79.55 -2.54
N GLN A 13 -4.79 80.26 -2.87
CA GLN A 13 -3.52 79.66 -3.24
C GLN A 13 -2.88 78.91 -2.05
N LYS A 14 -2.84 79.54 -0.87
CA LYS A 14 -2.38 78.89 0.37
C LYS A 14 -3.21 77.66 0.75
N ALA A 15 -4.52 77.71 0.58
CA ALA A 15 -5.39 76.56 0.85
C ALA A 15 -5.13 75.42 -0.14
N ALA A 16 -4.94 75.73 -1.43
CA ALA A 16 -4.59 74.74 -2.45
C ALA A 16 -3.23 74.09 -2.19
N GLU A 17 -2.21 74.89 -1.82
CA GLU A 17 -0.89 74.40 -1.42
C GLU A 17 -0.95 73.46 -0.20
N ALA A 18 -1.73 73.82 0.82
CA ALA A 18 -1.90 72.98 2.00
C ALA A 18 -2.56 71.62 1.67
N ILE A 19 -3.57 71.63 0.79
CA ILE A 19 -4.22 70.40 0.31
C ILE A 19 -3.24 69.54 -0.50
N LEU A 20 -2.47 70.17 -1.39
CA LEU A 20 -1.51 69.47 -2.24
C LEU A 20 -0.38 68.84 -1.42
N PHE A 21 0.15 69.58 -0.44
CA PHE A 21 1.14 69.08 0.50
C PHE A 21 0.61 67.91 1.34
N GLY A 22 -0.64 67.99 1.82
CA GLY A 22 -1.29 66.89 2.53
C GLY A 22 -1.38 65.63 1.67
N LYS A 23 -1.85 65.76 0.42
CA LYS A 23 -1.95 64.65 -0.54
C LYS A 23 -0.58 64.06 -0.89
N GLU A 24 0.46 64.87 -1.05
CA GLU A 24 1.82 64.38 -1.29
C GLU A 24 2.35 63.57 -0.10
N LYS A 25 2.10 64.03 1.13
CA LYS A 25 2.50 63.31 2.34
C LYS A 25 1.74 61.99 2.50
N GLU A 26 0.44 61.97 2.21
CA GLU A 26 -0.34 60.73 2.18
C GLU A 26 0.16 59.76 1.12
N ALA A 27 0.43 60.23 -0.10
CA ALA A 27 0.97 59.40 -1.17
C ALA A 27 2.36 58.83 -0.83
N GLN A 28 3.24 59.65 -0.23
CA GLN A 28 4.55 59.19 0.27
C GLN A 28 4.40 58.13 1.36
N ALA A 29 3.48 58.34 2.31
CA ALA A 29 3.22 57.37 3.38
C ALA A 29 2.67 56.05 2.81
N GLN A 30 1.72 56.10 1.87
CA GLN A 30 1.20 54.92 1.20
C GLN A 30 2.27 54.18 0.40
N LYS A 31 3.14 54.92 -0.29
CA LYS A 31 4.28 54.34 -1.02
C LYS A 31 5.24 53.62 -0.07
N ALA A 32 5.60 54.26 1.05
CA ALA A 32 6.48 53.65 2.04
C ALA A 32 5.86 52.37 2.67
N ILE A 33 4.56 52.39 2.95
CA ILE A 33 3.84 51.20 3.45
C ILE A 33 3.83 50.07 2.40
N ALA A 34 3.57 50.41 1.13
CA ALA A 34 3.57 49.43 0.05
C ALA A 34 4.96 48.83 -0.19
N GLU A 35 6.01 49.65 -0.17
CA GLU A 35 7.40 49.21 -0.29
C GLU A 35 7.80 48.30 0.88
N ALA A 36 7.45 48.67 2.11
CA ALA A 36 7.69 47.84 3.29
C ALA A 36 6.95 46.49 3.18
N ALA A 37 5.68 46.50 2.80
CA ALA A 37 4.89 45.28 2.62
C ALA A 37 5.44 44.39 1.51
N PHE A 38 5.91 44.97 0.40
CA PHE A 38 6.56 44.25 -0.68
C PHE A 38 7.86 43.60 -0.20
N PHE A 39 8.72 44.36 0.49
CA PHE A 39 9.98 43.85 1.01
C PHE A 39 9.78 42.71 2.02
N THR A 40 8.80 42.83 2.92
CA THR A 40 8.46 41.73 3.84
C THR A 40 7.99 40.49 3.09
N ARG A 41 7.10 40.62 2.10
CA ARG A 41 6.64 39.48 1.30
C ARG A 41 7.79 38.83 0.52
N GLN A 42 8.68 39.64 -0.02
CA GLN A 42 9.86 39.16 -0.74
C GLN A 42 10.76 38.33 0.18
N GLN A 43 11.09 38.84 1.38
CA GLN A 43 11.91 38.08 2.34
C GLN A 43 11.27 36.76 2.76
N VAL A 44 9.95 36.75 2.98
CA VAL A 44 9.23 35.50 3.31
C VAL A 44 9.31 34.52 2.16
N ALA A 45 9.02 34.95 0.93
CA ALA A 45 9.09 34.11 -0.25
C ALA A 45 10.50 33.57 -0.51
N ASP A 46 11.53 34.40 -0.34
CA ASP A 46 12.94 34.00 -0.48
C ASP A 46 13.33 32.99 0.60
N GLY A 47 12.86 33.19 1.84
CA GLY A 47 13.06 32.25 2.94
C GLY A 47 12.39 30.88 2.69
N GLU A 48 11.15 30.89 2.21
CA GLU A 48 10.42 29.67 1.83
C GLU A 48 11.11 28.95 0.66
N LEU A 49 11.54 29.68 -0.36
CA LEU A 49 12.30 29.13 -1.49
C LEU A 49 13.61 28.49 -1.01
N TYR A 50 14.34 29.16 -0.13
CA TYR A 50 15.57 28.66 0.44
C TYR A 50 15.34 27.36 1.24
N ALA A 51 14.33 27.34 2.09
CA ALA A 51 13.95 26.16 2.86
C ALA A 51 13.61 24.98 1.95
N LYS A 52 12.75 25.19 0.94
CA LYS A 52 12.37 24.15 -0.03
C LYS A 52 13.55 23.64 -0.84
N LYS A 53 14.48 24.53 -1.22
CA LYS A 53 15.71 24.13 -1.89
C LYS A 53 16.58 23.25 -1.00
N LYS A 54 16.71 23.58 0.29
CA LYS A 54 17.46 22.76 1.25
C LYS A 54 16.81 21.41 1.53
N GLU A 55 15.49 21.35 1.62
CA GLU A 55 14.75 20.09 1.69
C GLU A 55 15.03 19.22 0.45
N ALA A 56 14.97 19.80 -0.75
CA ALA A 56 15.25 19.08 -1.99
C ALA A 56 16.70 18.58 -2.07
N GLU A 57 17.69 19.40 -1.67
CA GLU A 57 19.09 19.00 -1.55
C GLU A 57 19.26 17.81 -0.59
N GLY A 58 18.55 17.82 0.54
CA GLY A 58 18.56 16.72 1.51
C GLY A 58 17.99 15.42 0.93
N ILE A 59 16.83 15.49 0.24
CA ILE A 59 16.23 14.33 -0.42
C ILE A 59 17.18 13.76 -1.49
N LEU A 60 17.80 14.63 -2.28
CA LEU A 60 18.76 14.22 -3.31
C LEU A 60 19.98 13.54 -2.69
N ALA A 61 20.53 14.07 -1.60
CA ALA A 61 21.64 13.46 -0.88
C ALA A 61 21.27 12.08 -0.32
N LEU A 62 20.07 11.93 0.24
CA LEU A 62 19.56 10.64 0.71
C LEU A 62 19.40 9.63 -0.44
N ALA A 63 18.81 10.05 -1.56
CA ALA A 63 18.64 9.19 -2.73
C ALA A 63 20.00 8.75 -3.31
N GLN A 64 20.97 9.66 -3.36
CA GLN A 64 22.34 9.33 -3.77
C GLN A 64 23.01 8.36 -2.80
N ALA A 65 22.85 8.56 -1.50
CA ALA A 65 23.40 7.66 -0.49
C ALA A 65 22.79 6.25 -0.62
N GLN A 66 21.46 6.15 -0.81
CA GLN A 66 20.77 4.89 -1.04
C GLN A 66 21.22 4.21 -2.34
N GLY A 67 21.35 4.98 -3.43
CA GLY A 67 21.82 4.46 -4.71
C GLY A 67 23.26 3.95 -4.63
N ASN A 68 24.16 4.70 -3.98
CA ASN A 68 25.53 4.27 -3.74
C ASN A 68 25.58 3.02 -2.88
N TYR A 69 24.80 2.94 -1.81
CA TYR A 69 24.71 1.77 -0.96
C TYR A 69 24.29 0.51 -1.74
N LEU A 70 23.21 0.59 -2.52
CA LEU A 70 22.74 -0.52 -3.34
C LEU A 70 23.77 -0.93 -4.38
N ARG A 71 24.44 0.02 -5.02
CA ARG A 71 25.49 -0.25 -6.00
C ARG A 71 26.69 -0.93 -5.35
N THR A 72 27.16 -0.45 -4.20
CA THR A 72 28.25 -1.08 -3.45
C THR A 72 27.92 -2.51 -3.03
N LEU A 73 26.69 -2.78 -2.60
CA LEU A 73 26.24 -4.15 -2.30
C LEU A 73 26.17 -5.02 -3.55
N LEU A 74 25.67 -4.48 -4.67
CA LEU A 74 25.61 -5.23 -5.92
C LEU A 74 27.02 -5.58 -6.41
N ASP A 75 27.96 -4.63 -6.34
CA ASP A 75 29.35 -4.80 -6.74
C ASP A 75 30.06 -5.81 -5.83
N SER A 76 29.82 -5.78 -4.51
CA SER A 76 30.41 -6.75 -3.57
C SER A 76 29.91 -8.18 -3.78
N LEU A 77 28.69 -8.34 -4.32
CA LEU A 77 28.11 -9.62 -4.73
C LEU A 77 28.46 -9.99 -6.17
N GLY A 78 29.42 -9.29 -6.80
CA GLY A 78 29.88 -9.57 -8.15
C GLY A 78 28.85 -9.29 -9.25
N GLY A 79 27.92 -8.35 -9.01
CA GLY A 79 26.83 -8.04 -9.94
C GLY A 79 25.65 -9.01 -9.89
N ASN A 80 25.63 -9.95 -8.94
CA ASN A 80 24.55 -10.92 -8.83
C ASN A 80 23.30 -10.29 -8.19
N TYR A 81 22.37 -9.87 -9.05
CA TYR A 81 21.10 -9.29 -8.64
C TYR A 81 20.25 -10.24 -7.76
N ALA A 82 20.25 -11.54 -8.04
CA ALA A 82 19.46 -12.50 -7.26
C ALA A 82 19.97 -12.57 -5.81
N ALA A 83 21.28 -12.62 -5.62
CA ALA A 83 21.89 -12.61 -4.29
C ALA A 83 21.59 -11.31 -3.54
N LEU A 84 21.64 -10.15 -4.22
CA LEU A 84 21.30 -8.86 -3.62
C LEU A 84 19.83 -8.81 -3.18
N ARG A 85 18.92 -9.22 -4.07
CA ARG A 85 17.48 -9.27 -3.78
C ARG A 85 17.19 -10.15 -2.58
N ASP A 86 17.76 -11.35 -2.56
CA ASP A 86 17.54 -12.32 -1.47
C ASP A 86 18.13 -11.78 -0.16
N TYR A 87 19.32 -11.18 -0.18
CA TYR A 87 19.89 -10.49 0.98
C TYR A 87 18.97 -9.39 1.51
N MET A 88 18.43 -8.53 0.63
CA MET A 88 17.51 -7.47 1.02
C MET A 88 16.19 -8.02 1.58
N MET A 89 15.64 -9.08 0.98
CA MET A 89 14.43 -9.74 1.46
C MET A 89 14.63 -10.36 2.86
N ILE A 90 15.79 -10.99 3.09
CA ILE A 90 16.15 -11.57 4.39
C ILE A 90 16.35 -10.47 5.44
N ASN A 91 17.17 -9.46 5.12
CA ASN A 91 17.48 -8.38 6.05
C ASN A 91 16.24 -7.51 6.36
N GLY A 92 15.39 -7.28 5.35
CA GLY A 92 14.12 -6.58 5.49
C GLY A 92 13.03 -7.38 6.23
N GLY A 93 13.31 -8.61 6.66
CA GLY A 93 12.37 -9.42 7.44
C GLY A 93 11.16 -9.95 6.66
N MET A 94 11.17 -9.87 5.33
CA MET A 94 10.01 -10.22 4.49
C MET A 94 9.54 -11.66 4.72
N PHE A 95 10.48 -12.59 4.93
CA PHE A 95 10.13 -13.98 5.25
C PHE A 95 9.46 -14.14 6.62
N GLN A 96 9.85 -13.33 7.61
CA GLN A 96 9.21 -13.33 8.93
C GLN A 96 7.79 -12.77 8.82
N GLU A 97 7.60 -11.72 8.02
CA GLU A 97 6.30 -11.11 7.78
C GLU A 97 5.34 -12.05 7.04
N ILE A 98 5.80 -12.71 5.96
CA ILE A 98 5.03 -13.74 5.25
C ILE A 98 4.65 -14.89 6.19
N ALA A 99 5.59 -15.38 7.01
CA ALA A 99 5.31 -16.44 7.96
C ALA A 99 4.25 -16.01 8.99
N LYS A 100 4.31 -14.78 9.48
CA LYS A 100 3.32 -14.22 10.41
C LYS A 100 1.94 -14.12 9.78
N ILE A 101 1.83 -13.57 8.56
CA ILE A 101 0.57 -13.44 7.83
C ILE A 101 -0.05 -14.83 7.59
N ASN A 102 0.76 -15.79 7.15
CA ASN A 102 0.29 -17.16 6.92
C ASN A 102 -0.15 -17.84 8.23
N ALA A 103 0.61 -17.65 9.32
CA ALA A 103 0.24 -18.18 10.63
C ALA A 103 -1.07 -17.57 11.13
N GLU A 104 -1.27 -16.25 10.95
CA GLU A 104 -2.52 -15.57 11.29
C GLU A 104 -3.70 -16.06 10.45
N ALA A 105 -3.51 -16.32 9.14
CA ALA A 105 -4.54 -16.85 8.26
C ALA A 105 -4.96 -18.28 8.62
N VAL A 106 -4.01 -19.10 9.09
CA VAL A 106 -4.29 -20.47 9.55
C VAL A 106 -4.80 -20.49 11.00
N ARG A 107 -4.58 -19.42 11.77
CA ARG A 107 -4.99 -19.31 13.16
C ARG A 107 -6.52 -19.30 13.27
N GLY A 108 -7.07 -20.40 13.77
CA GLY A 108 -8.52 -20.58 13.94
C GLY A 108 -9.18 -21.43 12.87
N LEU A 109 -8.43 -21.91 11.87
CA LEU A 109 -8.90 -23.00 11.02
C LEU A 109 -9.00 -24.27 11.89
N GLN A 110 -10.18 -24.86 11.95
CA GLN A 110 -10.40 -26.22 12.48
C GLN A 110 -10.49 -27.18 11.27
N PRO A 111 -9.36 -27.63 10.71
CA PRO A 111 -9.43 -28.59 9.61
C PRO A 111 -10.04 -29.88 10.14
N LYS A 112 -11.23 -30.25 9.64
CA LYS A 112 -11.77 -31.60 9.82
C LYS A 112 -10.93 -32.54 8.97
N ILE A 113 -9.93 -33.17 9.58
CA ILE A 113 -9.08 -34.15 8.91
C ILE A 113 -9.84 -35.47 8.87
N SER A 114 -10.36 -35.83 7.70
CA SER A 114 -10.89 -37.17 7.45
C SER A 114 -9.72 -38.12 7.20
N ILE A 115 -9.37 -38.92 8.22
CA ILE A 115 -8.33 -39.94 8.10
C ILE A 115 -8.91 -41.12 7.33
N TRP A 116 -8.42 -41.35 6.11
CA TRP A 116 -8.73 -42.59 5.37
C TRP A 116 -7.82 -43.69 5.89
N THR A 117 -8.27 -44.42 6.92
CA THR A 117 -7.55 -45.62 7.37
C THR A 117 -7.93 -46.77 6.44
N ASN A 118 -7.06 -47.06 5.46
CA ASN A 118 -7.16 -48.32 4.72
C ASN A 118 -6.71 -49.43 5.68
N GLY A 119 -7.66 -50.06 6.37
CA GLY A 119 -7.38 -51.09 7.36
C GLY A 119 -6.64 -52.28 6.73
N SER A 120 -5.32 -52.31 6.82
CA SER A 120 -4.54 -53.55 6.81
C SER A 120 -4.65 -54.17 8.20
N GLY A 121 -5.79 -54.79 8.48
CA GLY A 121 -6.08 -55.45 9.75
C GLY A 121 -6.44 -56.91 9.55
N GLY A 122 -5.43 -57.78 9.63
CA GLY A 122 -5.52 -59.16 10.14
C GLY A 122 -6.35 -60.19 9.37
N GLY A 123 -5.68 -61.14 8.72
CA GLY A 123 -6.29 -62.38 8.26
C GLY A 123 -5.36 -63.17 7.34
N GLU A 124 -4.49 -63.98 7.93
CA GLU A 124 -3.66 -64.98 7.24
C GLU A 124 -4.51 -65.99 6.46
N ALA A 125 -4.16 -66.19 5.19
CA ALA A 125 -4.30 -67.45 4.44
C ALA A 125 -3.46 -67.29 3.16
N MET A 126 -2.19 -67.70 3.19
CA MET A 126 -1.75 -69.00 2.69
C MET A 126 -1.71 -69.04 1.15
N ASP A 127 -0.48 -68.95 0.65
CA ASP A 127 0.13 -69.74 -0.42
C ASP A 127 -0.76 -70.19 -1.59
N GLY A 128 -0.43 -69.76 -2.81
CA GLY A 128 -1.02 -70.37 -4.00
C GLY A 128 -0.89 -69.57 -5.28
N ALA A 129 0.01 -70.01 -6.15
CA ALA A 129 0.12 -69.60 -7.54
C ALA A 129 -1.22 -69.67 -8.30
N GLY A 130 -1.47 -68.73 -9.22
CA GLY A 130 -2.54 -68.91 -10.20
C GLY A 130 -3.02 -67.66 -10.93
N SER A 131 -2.58 -67.53 -12.18
CA SER A 131 -3.39 -67.23 -13.36
C SER A 131 -4.41 -66.07 -13.33
N GLY A 132 -4.12 -65.03 -14.14
CA GLY A 132 -4.99 -64.60 -15.24
C GLY A 132 -6.44 -64.21 -14.94
N GLY A 133 -6.72 -62.90 -15.00
CA GLY A 133 -8.07 -62.33 -15.15
C GLY A 133 -8.54 -61.53 -13.94
N HIS A 134 -9.34 -60.48 -14.17
CA HIS A 134 -10.02 -59.60 -13.18
C HIS A 134 -9.37 -58.24 -12.83
N GLY A 135 -8.78 -57.54 -13.81
CA GLY A 135 -8.47 -56.10 -13.67
C GLY A 135 -9.72 -55.21 -13.53
N ALA A 136 -10.78 -55.49 -14.31
CA ALA A 136 -11.99 -54.66 -14.35
C ALA A 136 -12.84 -54.72 -13.07
N MET A 137 -12.89 -55.86 -12.36
CA MET A 137 -13.67 -55.99 -11.13
C MET A 137 -13.05 -55.23 -9.95
N LYS A 138 -11.73 -55.05 -9.96
CA LYS A 138 -10.97 -54.30 -8.93
C LYS A 138 -11.19 -52.79 -9.07
N GLU A 139 -11.28 -52.29 -10.30
CA GLU A 139 -11.59 -50.89 -10.60
C GLU A 139 -13.06 -50.56 -10.33
N VAL A 140 -14.00 -51.44 -10.72
CA VAL A 140 -15.43 -51.27 -10.41
C VAL A 140 -15.69 -51.34 -8.89
N ALA A 141 -15.00 -52.23 -8.17
CA ALA A 141 -15.05 -52.26 -6.70
C ALA A 141 -14.36 -51.05 -6.04
N GLY A 142 -13.45 -50.38 -6.74
CA GLY A 142 -12.88 -49.09 -6.35
C GLY A 142 -13.89 -47.95 -6.51
N VAL A 143 -14.54 -47.86 -7.67
CA VAL A 143 -15.60 -46.88 -7.95
C VAL A 143 -16.80 -47.07 -7.01
N TYR A 144 -17.22 -48.33 -6.75
CA TYR A 144 -18.30 -48.63 -5.82
C TYR A 144 -17.96 -48.31 -4.35
N ARG A 145 -16.67 -48.31 -3.99
CA ARG A 145 -16.18 -47.82 -2.68
C ARG A 145 -16.00 -46.31 -2.61
N MET A 146 -15.88 -45.63 -3.75
CA MET A 146 -15.77 -44.17 -3.87
C MET A 146 -17.13 -43.46 -3.95
N LEU A 147 -18.18 -44.17 -4.36
CA LEU A 147 -19.53 -43.62 -4.50
C LEU A 147 -20.12 -43.16 -3.15
N PRO A 148 -20.14 -43.95 -2.06
CA PRO A 148 -20.77 -43.52 -0.80
C PRO A 148 -20.13 -42.27 -0.16
N PRO A 149 -18.80 -42.11 -0.13
CA PRO A 149 -18.16 -40.89 0.39
C PRO A 149 -18.41 -39.64 -0.46
N LEU A 150 -18.42 -39.75 -1.79
CA LEU A 150 -18.69 -38.62 -2.68
C LEU A 150 -20.10 -38.06 -2.47
N PHE A 151 -21.09 -38.93 -2.26
CA PHE A 151 -22.46 -38.49 -2.00
C PHE A 151 -22.62 -37.87 -0.60
N LYS A 152 -21.89 -38.34 0.42
CA LYS A 152 -21.85 -37.67 1.73
C LYS A 152 -21.22 -36.28 1.64
N THR A 153 -20.12 -36.13 0.90
CA THR A 153 -19.50 -34.82 0.71
C THR A 153 -20.37 -33.85 -0.10
N VAL A 154 -21.07 -34.34 -1.14
CA VAL A 154 -22.00 -33.50 -1.92
C VAL A 154 -23.22 -33.12 -1.08
N HIS A 155 -23.76 -34.05 -0.29
CA HIS A 155 -24.88 -33.78 0.61
C HIS A 155 -24.51 -32.76 1.70
N GLU A 156 -23.35 -32.89 2.34
CA GLU A 156 -22.88 -31.95 3.37
C GLU A 156 -22.51 -30.56 2.82
N GLN A 157 -22.09 -30.48 1.55
CA GLN A 157 -21.69 -29.22 0.92
C GLN A 157 -22.81 -28.51 0.16
N THR A 158 -23.85 -29.22 -0.30
CA THR A 158 -24.92 -28.65 -1.15
C THR A 158 -26.33 -28.81 -0.60
N GLY A 159 -26.54 -29.65 0.44
CA GLY A 159 -27.84 -29.86 1.07
C GLY A 159 -28.86 -30.68 0.25
N MET A 160 -28.49 -31.18 -0.94
CA MET A 160 -29.39 -32.00 -1.77
C MET A 160 -29.41 -33.46 -1.31
N LEU A 161 -30.62 -33.99 -1.08
CA LEU A 161 -30.85 -35.41 -0.76
C LEU A 161 -30.77 -36.27 -2.03
N PRO A 162 -30.12 -37.45 -1.99
CA PRO A 162 -30.09 -38.35 -3.13
C PRO A 162 -31.49 -38.92 -3.47
N PRO A 163 -31.76 -39.29 -4.73
CA PRO A 163 -33.09 -39.72 -5.18
C PRO A 163 -33.62 -40.96 -4.43
N ALA A 164 -34.94 -40.99 -4.18
CA ALA A 164 -35.61 -41.95 -3.30
C ALA A 164 -35.51 -43.45 -3.67
N TRP A 165 -35.09 -43.80 -4.89
CA TRP A 165 -34.89 -45.21 -5.28
C TRP A 165 -33.61 -45.83 -4.70
N MET A 166 -32.77 -45.04 -4.01
CA MET A 166 -31.44 -45.45 -3.54
C MET A 166 -31.37 -45.81 -2.05
N GLY A 167 -32.52 -45.95 -1.38
CA GLY A 167 -32.61 -46.30 0.03
C GLY A 167 -32.24 -45.13 0.95
N SER A 168 -32.90 -45.05 2.11
CA SER A 168 -32.60 -44.05 3.13
C SER A 168 -31.23 -44.33 3.74
N ILE A 169 -30.38 -43.30 3.81
CA ILE A 169 -29.19 -43.31 4.65
C ILE A 169 -29.67 -43.50 6.10
N THR A 170 -29.45 -44.67 6.66
CA THR A 170 -29.46 -44.85 8.11
C THR A 170 -28.17 -44.24 8.66
N ASP A 171 -28.33 -43.40 9.68
CA ASP A 171 -27.26 -42.64 10.38
C ASP A 171 -25.96 -43.45 10.62
#